data_AF-F6YKB1-F1
#
_entry.id   AF-F6YKB1-F1
#
_cell.length_a   1.000
_cell.length_b   1.000
_cell.length_c   1.000
_cell.angle_alpha   90.00
_cell.angle_beta   90.00
_cell.angle_gamma   90.00
#
_symmetry.space_group_name_H-M   'P 1'
#
loop_
_entity.id
_entity.type
_entity.pdbx_description
1 polymer ?
#
loop_
_entity_poly.entity_id
_entity_poly.type
_entity_poly.pdbx_seq_one_letter_code
_entity_poly.pdbx_strand_id
1 'polypeptide(L)'
;MGNIIKGIIAFIPSKTCQNYLLGELEEMPVDKMVDLSSKHLRRFPLRVCAFTELVKLYLSDNNLNTLPPELELLQSLQILALDFNNFKVLPQVVCTLKQLSILYLGNNRLRDLPPELCFLKNLQTLWIESNYFTHLPVVVCELTLLKTLHAGSNPIRQLPNELKNLKELRSIWMSGTLLTEFPLVLLEMPFLDVIDVDRNGIRFFPSLVHMQSLKLVIYDHNPCQNAPKVAKGVRRVGRWSEESPEPKKRSEAEAELENAKDNKEVCDFCVPLQPVSSNFLSRQ
;
A
#
# COMPACT_ATOMS: atom_id res chain seq x y z
N MET A 1 5.46 -22.65 47.15
CA MET A 1 4.43 -21.63 46.92
C MET A 1 5.09 -20.27 47.19
N GLY A 2 5.56 -19.48 46.24
CA GLY A 2 4.97 -19.11 44.95
C GLY A 2 4.59 -17.62 44.96
N ASN A 3 5.44 -16.74 45.52
CA ASN A 3 5.17 -15.29 45.56
C ASN A 3 5.64 -14.64 44.27
N ILE A 4 4.76 -14.65 43.26
CA ILE A 4 4.91 -13.87 42.03
C ILE A 4 4.52 -12.43 42.37
N ILE A 5 5.50 -11.65 42.81
CA ILE A 5 5.37 -10.19 42.87
C ILE A 5 5.40 -9.71 41.41
N LYS A 6 4.22 -9.51 40.82
CA LYS A 6 4.04 -8.71 39.60
C LYS A 6 4.37 -7.26 39.95
N GLY A 7 5.66 -6.95 39.98
CA GLY A 7 6.14 -5.58 40.13
C GLY A 7 5.72 -4.76 38.92
N ILE A 8 4.75 -3.87 39.11
CA ILE A 8 4.50 -2.74 38.22
C ILE A 8 5.70 -1.79 38.40
N ILE A 9 6.85 -2.16 37.86
CA ILE A 9 7.97 -1.24 37.77
C ILE A 9 7.70 -0.43 36.51
N ALA A 10 7.22 0.80 36.71
CA ALA A 10 7.40 1.87 35.76
C ALA A 10 8.91 2.03 35.58
N PHE A 11 9.48 1.37 34.57
CA PHE A 11 10.89 1.49 34.24
C PHE A 11 11.11 2.94 33.79
N ILE A 12 11.51 3.80 34.73
CA ILE A 12 12.13 5.08 34.45
C ILE A 12 13.53 4.68 33.97
N PRO A 13 13.87 4.78 32.67
CA PRO A 13 15.24 4.51 32.30
C PRO A 13 16.07 5.61 32.95
N SER A 14 16.94 5.22 33.90
CA SER A 14 17.99 6.10 34.41
C SER A 14 18.83 6.61 33.23
N LYS A 15 19.55 7.73 33.40
CA LYS A 15 20.52 8.21 32.38
C LYS A 15 21.41 7.07 31.87
N THR A 16 21.75 6.12 32.75
CA THR A 16 22.52 4.91 32.44
C THR A 16 21.81 3.98 31.47
N CYS A 17 20.49 3.76 31.59
CA CYS A 17 19.73 2.91 30.66
C CYS A 17 19.57 3.55 29.27
N GLN A 18 19.51 4.89 29.19
CA GLN A 18 19.52 5.57 27.90
C GLN A 18 20.86 5.38 27.16
N ASN A 19 21.98 5.33 27.88
CA ASN A 19 23.28 4.98 27.29
C ASN A 19 23.30 3.56 26.72
N TYR A 20 22.64 2.59 27.36
CA TYR A 20 22.56 1.21 26.85
C TYR A 20 21.69 1.08 25.59
N LEU A 21 20.67 1.94 25.43
CA LEU A 21 19.72 1.89 24.31
C LEU A 21 20.25 2.55 23.04
N LEU A 22 21.02 3.62 23.18
CA LEU A 22 21.63 4.35 22.07
C LEU A 22 23.09 3.95 21.83
N GLY A 23 23.70 3.16 22.73
CA GLY A 23 25.13 2.86 22.68
C GLY A 23 26.00 4.13 22.77
N GLU A 24 27.15 4.10 22.09
CA GLU A 24 28.05 5.24 21.82
C GLU A 24 27.53 6.14 20.68
N LEU A 25 26.22 6.37 20.55
CA LEU A 25 25.70 7.46 19.71
C LEU A 25 26.02 8.82 20.37
N GLU A 26 27.31 9.09 20.56
CA GLU A 26 27.85 10.42 20.82
C GLU A 26 27.92 11.24 19.52
N GLU A 27 28.05 10.54 18.38
CA GLU A 27 28.16 11.14 17.05
C GLU A 27 26.95 10.81 16.16
N MET A 28 26.71 11.70 15.18
CA MET A 28 25.65 11.54 14.18
C MET A 28 25.93 10.32 13.28
N PRO A 29 24.97 9.42 13.08
CA PRO A 29 25.16 8.30 12.17
C PRO A 29 25.28 8.80 10.72
N VAL A 30 26.21 8.19 9.96
CA VAL A 30 26.57 8.61 8.59
C VAL A 30 25.38 8.53 7.64
N ASP A 31 24.51 7.55 7.84
CA ASP A 31 23.28 7.34 7.06
C ASP A 31 22.10 8.21 7.54
N LYS A 32 22.31 9.05 8.57
CA LYS A 32 21.31 9.93 9.18
C LYS A 32 20.04 9.16 9.57
N MET A 33 20.22 7.90 9.97
CA MET A 33 19.15 7.00 10.36
C MET A 33 19.40 6.48 11.78
N VAL A 34 18.34 6.47 12.59
CA VAL A 34 18.36 5.87 13.92
C VAL A 34 17.21 4.88 13.99
N ASP A 35 17.54 3.64 14.30
CA ASP A 35 16.57 2.57 14.54
C ASP A 35 16.58 2.15 16.00
N LEU A 36 15.45 2.36 16.65
CA LEU A 36 15.16 2.05 18.04
C LEU A 36 13.92 1.14 18.15
N SER A 37 13.62 0.40 17.08
CA SER A 37 12.48 -0.50 17.04
C SER A 37 12.69 -1.74 17.92
N SER A 38 11.59 -2.30 18.45
CA SER A 38 11.61 -3.52 19.27
C SER A 38 12.50 -3.43 20.52
N LYS A 39 12.56 -2.26 21.16
CA LYS A 39 13.38 -2.00 22.37
C LYS A 39 12.56 -1.89 23.65
N HIS A 40 11.26 -2.18 23.59
CA HIS A 40 10.31 -2.07 24.70
C HIS A 40 10.34 -0.68 25.39
N LEU A 41 10.60 0.37 24.60
CA LEU A 41 10.71 1.73 25.10
C LEU A 41 9.37 2.22 25.63
N ARG A 42 9.34 2.63 26.90
CA ARG A 42 8.18 3.33 27.49
C ARG A 42 8.27 4.85 27.37
N ARG A 43 9.47 5.37 27.13
CA ARG A 43 9.76 6.80 26.95
C ARG A 43 10.72 6.97 25.79
N PHE A 44 10.55 8.06 25.06
CA PHE A 44 11.46 8.47 24.00
C PHE A 44 12.84 8.85 24.59
N PRO A 45 13.95 8.42 23.97
CA PRO A 45 15.30 8.82 24.40
C PRO A 45 15.66 10.21 23.85
N LEU A 46 15.59 11.24 24.72
CA LEU A 46 15.78 12.65 24.36
C LEU A 46 17.09 12.96 23.60
N ARG A 47 18.14 12.15 23.77
CA ARG A 47 19.41 12.33 23.06
C ARG A 47 19.27 12.26 21.54
N VAL A 48 18.29 11.53 21.02
CA VAL A 48 18.02 11.47 19.57
C VAL A 48 17.68 12.86 19.03
N CYS A 49 17.05 13.73 19.84
CA CYS A 49 16.73 15.10 19.45
C CYS A 49 17.96 15.99 19.23
N ALA A 50 19.16 15.57 19.68
CA ALA A 50 20.40 16.29 19.39
C ALA A 50 20.84 16.13 17.92
N PHE A 51 20.35 15.09 17.23
CA PHE A 51 20.69 14.79 15.85
C PHE A 51 19.82 15.58 14.86
N THR A 52 20.05 16.89 14.74
CA THR A 52 19.22 17.79 13.90
C THR A 52 19.21 17.47 12.40
N GLU A 53 20.24 16.78 11.90
CA GLU A 53 20.33 16.32 10.51
C GLU A 53 19.69 14.93 10.28
N LEU A 54 19.06 14.33 11.30
CA LEU A 54 18.45 13.01 11.17
C LEU A 54 17.34 13.03 10.11
N VAL A 55 17.39 12.05 9.20
CA VAL A 55 16.44 11.91 8.09
C VAL A 55 15.42 10.81 8.38
N LYS A 56 15.82 9.74 9.07
CA LYS A 56 14.97 8.58 9.34
C LYS A 56 15.02 8.20 10.81
N LEU A 57 13.84 8.06 11.42
CA LEU A 57 13.70 7.64 12.80
C LEU A 57 12.68 6.50 12.90
N TYR A 58 13.16 5.33 13.29
CA TYR A 58 12.33 4.15 13.50
C TYR A 58 12.17 3.87 14.99
N LEU A 59 10.93 3.86 15.45
CA LEU A 59 10.53 3.63 16.85
C LEU A 59 9.42 2.58 16.92
N SER A 60 9.30 1.74 15.89
CA SER A 60 8.24 0.75 15.78
C SER A 60 8.37 -0.36 16.84
N ASP A 61 7.27 -1.00 17.21
CA ASP A 61 7.24 -2.10 18.19
C ASP A 61 7.85 -1.70 19.55
N ASN A 62 7.28 -0.65 20.14
CA ASN A 62 7.66 -0.16 21.45
C ASN A 62 6.41 0.03 22.33
N ASN A 63 6.57 0.62 23.50
CA ASN A 63 5.46 0.92 24.41
C ASN A 63 5.29 2.43 24.60
N LEU A 64 5.61 3.22 23.57
CA LEU A 64 5.48 4.67 23.60
C LEU A 64 4.01 5.06 23.56
N ASN A 65 3.68 6.11 24.31
CA ASN A 65 2.35 6.72 24.33
C ASN A 65 2.40 8.25 24.20
N THR A 66 3.59 8.84 24.32
CA THR A 66 3.85 10.27 24.22
C THR A 66 5.20 10.46 23.53
N LEU A 67 5.37 11.62 22.89
CA LEU A 67 6.63 12.07 22.31
C LEU A 67 7.01 13.41 22.97
N PRO A 68 8.31 13.66 23.16
CA PRO A 68 8.79 14.87 23.81
C PRO A 68 8.69 16.09 22.87
N PRO A 69 8.48 17.30 23.40
CA PRO A 69 8.45 18.52 22.58
C PRO A 69 9.76 18.76 21.83
N GLU A 70 10.89 18.31 22.37
CA GLU A 70 12.22 18.42 21.74
C GLU A 70 12.33 17.68 20.40
N LEU A 71 11.36 16.82 20.06
CA LEU A 71 11.30 16.21 18.72
C LEU A 71 11.18 17.26 17.62
N GLU A 72 10.66 18.46 17.93
CA GLU A 72 10.58 19.59 16.99
C GLU A 72 11.95 20.01 16.43
N LEU A 73 13.05 19.68 17.09
CA LEU A 73 14.41 20.01 16.62
C LEU A 73 14.81 19.22 15.36
N LEU A 74 14.14 18.10 15.07
CA LEU A 74 14.44 17.21 13.94
C LEU A 74 13.82 17.71 12.63
N GLN A 75 14.10 18.96 12.25
CA GLN A 75 13.50 19.61 11.07
C GLN A 75 13.87 18.95 9.73
N SER A 76 14.91 18.11 9.70
CA SER A 76 15.35 17.35 8.52
C SER A 76 14.65 15.99 8.38
N LEU A 77 13.79 15.60 9.34
CA LEU A 77 13.21 14.27 9.39
C LEU A 77 12.20 14.06 8.25
N GLN A 78 12.43 13.02 7.45
CA GLN A 78 11.59 12.65 6.31
C GLN A 78 10.77 11.38 6.59
N ILE A 79 11.29 10.47 7.42
CA ILE A 79 10.62 9.21 7.75
C ILE A 79 10.53 9.08 9.26
N LEU A 80 9.31 8.90 9.76
CA LEU A 80 9.03 8.62 11.16
C LEU A 80 8.15 7.38 11.26
N ALA A 81 8.69 6.32 11.85
CA ALA A 81 7.93 5.10 12.11
C ALA A 81 7.59 4.95 13.59
N LEU A 82 6.30 4.90 13.90
CA LEU A 82 5.74 4.78 15.24
C LEU A 82 4.74 3.62 15.32
N ASP A 83 4.83 2.65 14.39
CA ASP A 83 3.93 1.50 14.37
C ASP A 83 4.05 0.66 15.64
N PHE A 84 3.01 -0.11 15.97
CA PHE A 84 3.04 -1.06 17.09
C PHE A 84 3.45 -0.37 18.40
N ASN A 85 2.76 0.72 18.73
CA ASN A 85 2.94 1.47 19.97
C ASN A 85 1.58 1.63 20.69
N ASN A 86 1.52 2.47 21.71
CA ASN A 86 0.34 2.68 22.54
C ASN A 86 -0.22 4.12 22.41
N PHE A 87 -0.02 4.79 21.27
CA PHE A 87 -0.52 6.15 21.06
C PHE A 87 -2.05 6.17 21.00
N LYS A 88 -2.67 6.93 21.91
CA LYS A 88 -4.13 7.20 21.90
C LYS A 88 -4.49 8.43 21.08
N VAL A 89 -3.54 9.36 20.97
CA VAL A 89 -3.60 10.60 20.20
C VAL A 89 -2.22 10.80 19.58
N LEU A 90 -2.14 11.31 18.36
CA LEU A 90 -0.89 11.70 17.73
C LEU A 90 -0.37 12.98 18.42
N PRO A 91 0.84 12.99 19.01
CA PRO A 91 1.40 14.19 19.60
C PRO A 91 1.56 15.32 18.58
N GLN A 92 1.12 16.54 18.91
CA GLN A 92 1.18 17.70 18.02
C GLN A 92 2.60 18.03 17.54
N VAL A 93 3.63 17.68 18.31
CA VAL A 93 5.04 17.83 17.92
C VAL A 93 5.37 17.11 16.62
N VAL A 94 4.68 16.02 16.26
CA VAL A 94 4.88 15.35 14.96
C VAL A 94 4.47 16.26 13.81
N CYS A 95 3.48 17.13 14.02
CA CYS A 95 2.96 18.05 13.01
C CYS A 95 3.90 19.24 12.75
N THR A 96 4.93 19.44 13.57
CA THR A 96 5.94 20.50 13.36
C THR A 96 7.06 20.08 12.42
N LEU A 97 7.14 18.78 12.08
CA LEU A 97 8.17 18.18 11.23
C LEU A 97 7.85 18.37 9.73
N LYS A 98 8.06 19.58 9.22
CA LYS A 98 7.60 19.99 7.88
C LYS A 98 8.20 19.18 6.71
N GLN A 99 9.35 18.54 6.90
CA GLN A 99 9.99 17.71 5.87
C GLN A 99 9.50 16.26 5.86
N LEU A 100 8.58 15.90 6.76
CA LEU A 100 8.08 14.54 6.87
C LEU A 100 7.36 14.13 5.58
N SER A 101 7.83 13.04 4.99
CA SER A 101 7.30 12.45 3.76
C SER A 101 6.59 11.12 4.02
N ILE A 102 7.04 10.36 5.02
CA ILE A 102 6.47 9.07 5.38
C ILE A 102 6.22 9.04 6.88
N LEU A 103 4.97 8.78 7.25
CA LEU A 103 4.54 8.65 8.64
C LEU A 103 3.83 7.31 8.85
N TYR A 104 4.42 6.47 9.69
CA TYR A 104 3.81 5.20 10.08
C TYR A 104 3.25 5.28 11.50
N LEU A 105 1.96 4.99 11.65
CA LEU A 105 1.17 5.03 12.88
C LEU A 105 0.29 3.77 13.02
N GLY A 106 0.57 2.72 12.25
CA GLY A 106 -0.18 1.49 12.27
C GLY A 106 -0.14 0.79 13.63
N ASN A 107 -1.13 -0.04 13.94
CA ASN A 107 -1.15 -0.83 15.19
C ASN A 107 -0.96 0.05 16.45
N ASN A 108 -1.76 1.11 16.55
CA ASN A 108 -1.81 2.00 17.71
C ASN A 108 -3.25 2.01 18.28
N ARG A 109 -3.57 3.03 19.08
CA ARG A 109 -4.90 3.20 19.69
C ARG A 109 -5.54 4.54 19.31
N LEU A 110 -5.17 5.06 18.14
CA LEU A 110 -5.66 6.35 17.64
C LEU A 110 -7.14 6.25 17.29
N ARG A 111 -7.90 7.29 17.64
CA ARG A 111 -9.31 7.44 17.27
C ARG A 111 -9.53 8.59 16.29
N ASP A 112 -8.61 9.55 16.29
CA ASP A 112 -8.63 10.73 15.44
C ASP A 112 -7.19 11.22 15.23
N LEU A 113 -7.01 12.17 14.29
CA LEU A 113 -5.77 12.86 14.02
C LEU A 113 -5.93 14.36 14.31
N PRO A 114 -4.88 15.02 14.85
CA PRO A 114 -4.93 16.44 15.16
C PRO A 114 -5.13 17.29 13.88
N PRO A 115 -5.86 18.42 13.95
CA PRO A 115 -6.03 19.32 12.81
C PRO A 115 -4.69 19.88 12.31
N GLU A 116 -3.68 19.99 13.18
CA GLU A 116 -2.33 20.42 12.80
C GLU A 116 -1.62 19.48 11.82
N LEU A 117 -2.13 18.25 11.61
CA LEU A 117 -1.57 17.34 10.61
C LEU A 117 -1.54 17.96 9.21
N CYS A 118 -2.45 18.90 8.91
CA CYS A 118 -2.47 19.63 7.65
C CYS A 118 -1.19 20.43 7.37
N PHE A 119 -0.34 20.69 8.38
CA PHE A 119 0.96 21.36 8.21
C PHE A 119 2.03 20.47 7.56
N LEU A 120 1.83 19.15 7.52
CA LEU A 120 2.74 18.20 6.88
C LEU A 120 2.57 18.17 5.35
N LYS A 121 2.83 19.31 4.69
CA LYS A 121 2.60 19.49 3.25
C LYS A 121 3.43 18.58 2.35
N ASN A 122 4.52 18.00 2.86
CA ASN A 122 5.39 17.07 2.13
C ASN A 122 5.02 15.59 2.32
N LEU A 123 3.96 15.29 3.09
CA LEU A 123 3.60 13.91 3.39
C LEU A 123 3.07 13.20 2.15
N GLN A 124 3.76 12.13 1.76
CA GLN A 124 3.44 11.31 0.60
C GLN A 124 2.85 9.95 1.00
N THR A 125 3.22 9.42 2.16
CA THR A 125 2.72 8.13 2.66
C THR A 125 2.25 8.26 4.11
N LEU A 126 1.02 7.82 4.37
CA LEU A 126 0.43 7.78 5.70
C LEU A 126 -0.10 6.38 5.99
N TRP A 127 0.40 5.78 7.07
CA TRP A 127 -0.05 4.48 7.57
C TRP A 127 -0.79 4.65 8.90
N ILE A 128 -2.10 4.40 8.92
CA ILE A 128 -2.96 4.47 10.11
C ILE A 128 -3.78 3.20 10.30
N GLU A 129 -3.37 2.11 9.64
CA GLU A 129 -3.99 0.79 9.72
C GLU A 129 -4.05 0.25 11.16
N SER A 130 -5.04 -0.57 11.49
CA SER A 130 -5.14 -1.25 12.79
C SER A 130 -5.15 -0.26 13.96
N ASN A 131 -6.05 0.72 13.89
CA ASN A 131 -6.34 1.68 14.93
C ASN A 131 -7.83 1.61 15.29
N TYR A 132 -8.40 2.67 15.89
CA TYR A 132 -9.81 2.75 16.27
C TYR A 132 -10.54 3.89 15.53
N PHE A 133 -10.14 4.21 14.30
CA PHE A 133 -10.81 5.23 13.49
C PHE A 133 -12.21 4.75 13.08
N THR A 134 -13.25 5.45 13.52
CA THR A 134 -14.65 5.18 13.10
C THR A 134 -15.02 5.87 11.79
N HIS A 135 -14.25 6.90 11.42
CA HIS A 135 -14.34 7.67 10.19
C HIS A 135 -12.92 8.03 9.76
N LEU A 136 -12.69 8.28 8.47
CA LEU A 136 -11.42 8.85 8.03
C LEU A 136 -11.38 10.35 8.40
N PRO A 137 -10.39 10.83 9.18
CA PRO A 137 -10.31 12.23 9.58
C PRO A 137 -10.20 13.16 8.36
N VAL A 138 -11.02 14.22 8.31
CA VAL A 138 -11.07 15.16 7.17
C VAL A 138 -9.71 15.84 6.94
N VAL A 139 -8.92 16.03 8.00
CA VAL A 139 -7.55 16.59 7.91
C VAL A 139 -6.63 15.78 6.96
N VAL A 140 -6.87 14.48 6.80
CA VAL A 140 -6.12 13.65 5.83
C VAL A 140 -6.36 14.13 4.40
N CYS A 141 -7.55 14.67 4.11
CA CYS A 141 -7.93 15.18 2.79
C CYS A 141 -7.24 16.52 2.44
N GLU A 142 -6.56 17.16 3.40
CA GLU A 142 -5.80 18.39 3.20
C GLU A 142 -4.32 18.15 2.83
N LEU A 143 -3.88 16.89 2.84
CA LEU A 143 -2.52 16.45 2.51
C LEU A 143 -2.37 16.29 0.99
N THR A 144 -2.30 17.40 0.27
CA THR A 144 -2.40 17.43 -1.21
C THR A 144 -1.33 16.61 -1.95
N LEU A 145 -0.18 16.33 -1.34
CA LEU A 145 0.89 15.50 -1.91
C LEU A 145 0.82 14.01 -1.52
N LEU A 146 -0.22 13.59 -0.78
CA LEU A 146 -0.38 12.21 -0.33
C LEU A 146 -0.60 11.29 -1.53
N LYS A 147 0.29 10.32 -1.70
CA LYS A 147 0.27 9.30 -2.76
C LYS A 147 -0.26 7.96 -2.28
N THR A 148 0.00 7.63 -1.02
CA THR A 148 -0.35 6.33 -0.44
C THR A 148 -1.02 6.51 0.91
N LEU A 149 -2.21 5.95 1.06
CA LEU A 149 -2.96 5.92 2.31
C LEU A 149 -3.29 4.48 2.71
N HIS A 150 -2.78 4.04 3.86
CA HIS A 150 -3.17 2.79 4.49
C HIS A 150 -4.06 3.08 5.70
N ALA A 151 -5.34 2.73 5.62
CA ALA A 151 -6.31 2.92 6.70
C ALA A 151 -7.17 1.68 6.97
N GLY A 152 -6.70 0.50 6.53
CA GLY A 152 -7.32 -0.79 6.79
C GLY A 152 -7.45 -1.13 8.28
N SER A 153 -8.18 -2.20 8.59
CA SER A 153 -8.37 -2.72 9.94
C SER A 153 -8.82 -1.66 10.96
N ASN A 154 -9.66 -0.72 10.50
CA ASN A 154 -10.29 0.31 11.31
C ASN A 154 -11.81 0.21 11.17
N PRO A 155 -12.61 0.56 12.20
CA PRO A 155 -14.08 0.53 12.12
C PRO A 155 -14.69 1.66 11.26
N ILE A 156 -14.07 2.01 10.13
CA ILE A 156 -14.51 3.03 9.19
C ILE A 156 -15.70 2.52 8.40
N ARG A 157 -16.82 3.26 8.43
CA ARG A 157 -18.06 2.88 7.71
C ARG A 157 -18.26 3.64 6.40
N GLN A 158 -17.69 4.84 6.31
CA GLN A 158 -17.85 5.73 5.16
C GLN A 158 -16.58 6.57 4.98
N LEU A 159 -16.34 6.98 3.73
CA LEU A 159 -15.26 7.90 3.37
C LEU A 159 -15.84 9.30 3.15
N PRO A 160 -15.13 10.37 3.57
CA PRO A 160 -15.55 11.75 3.35
C PRO A 160 -15.50 12.12 1.86
N ASN A 161 -16.39 13.01 1.42
CA ASN A 161 -16.42 13.49 0.04
C ASN A 161 -15.19 14.33 -0.31
N GLU A 162 -14.56 14.94 0.69
CA GLU A 162 -13.33 15.72 0.60
C GLU A 162 -12.13 14.87 0.14
N LEU A 163 -12.21 13.54 0.20
CA LEU A 163 -11.13 12.66 -0.22
C LEU A 163 -10.70 12.88 -1.68
N LYS A 164 -11.63 13.34 -2.54
CA LYS A 164 -11.35 13.70 -3.93
C LYS A 164 -10.39 14.88 -4.10
N ASN A 165 -10.09 15.62 -3.03
CA ASN A 165 -9.11 16.70 -3.03
C ASN A 165 -7.67 16.17 -3.11
N LEU A 166 -7.44 14.89 -2.78
CA LEU A 166 -6.13 14.24 -2.87
C LEU A 166 -5.79 13.88 -4.32
N LYS A 167 -5.36 14.88 -5.11
CA LYS A 167 -5.07 14.73 -6.54
C LYS A 167 -3.85 13.85 -6.83
N GLU A 168 -2.93 13.75 -5.88
CA GLU A 168 -1.74 12.91 -5.99
C GLU A 168 -1.94 11.48 -5.48
N LEU A 169 -3.12 11.14 -4.92
CA LEU A 169 -3.35 9.80 -4.38
C LEU A 169 -3.32 8.76 -5.50
N ARG A 170 -2.47 7.75 -5.32
CA ARG A 170 -2.29 6.62 -6.24
C ARG A 170 -2.77 5.32 -5.62
N SER A 171 -2.57 5.13 -4.32
CA SER A 171 -2.91 3.87 -3.65
C SER A 171 -3.72 4.12 -2.38
N ILE A 172 -4.84 3.43 -2.27
CA ILE A 172 -5.69 3.45 -1.07
C ILE A 172 -5.94 2.02 -0.57
N TRP A 173 -5.62 1.78 0.69
CA TRP A 173 -5.73 0.47 1.33
C TRP A 173 -6.70 0.53 2.51
N MET A 174 -7.88 -0.07 2.32
CA MET A 174 -9.03 -0.04 3.23
C MET A 174 -9.52 -1.45 3.57
N SER A 175 -8.64 -2.46 3.47
CA SER A 175 -8.98 -3.84 3.82
C SER A 175 -9.42 -3.94 5.29
N GLY A 176 -10.43 -4.76 5.57
CA GLY A 176 -10.86 -4.99 6.96
C GLY A 176 -11.52 -3.78 7.60
N THR A 177 -12.10 -2.88 6.80
CA THR A 177 -12.95 -1.80 7.31
C THR A 177 -14.43 -2.23 7.33
N LEU A 178 -15.33 -1.35 7.74
CA LEU A 178 -16.76 -1.66 7.88
C LEU A 178 -17.59 -1.03 6.75
N LEU A 179 -17.03 -0.92 5.55
CA LEU A 179 -17.72 -0.37 4.37
C LEU A 179 -18.82 -1.32 3.94
N THR A 180 -20.07 -0.86 3.91
CA THR A 180 -21.23 -1.65 3.45
C THR A 180 -21.50 -1.47 1.95
N GLU A 181 -20.98 -0.40 1.37
CA GLU A 181 -21.13 -0.03 -0.03
C GLU A 181 -19.79 0.46 -0.58
N PHE A 182 -19.61 0.34 -1.90
CA PHE A 182 -18.41 0.88 -2.54
C PHE A 182 -18.41 2.42 -2.44
N PRO A 183 -17.34 3.05 -1.91
CA PRO A 183 -17.31 4.50 -1.76
C PRO A 183 -17.29 5.22 -3.12
N LEU A 184 -18.39 5.89 -3.46
CA LEU A 184 -18.53 6.56 -4.77
C LEU A 184 -17.52 7.67 -5.00
N VAL A 185 -17.00 8.29 -3.93
CA VAL A 185 -15.93 9.30 -4.00
C VAL A 185 -14.68 8.78 -4.73
N LEU A 186 -14.39 7.47 -4.65
CA LEU A 186 -13.25 6.87 -5.36
C LEU A 186 -13.42 6.89 -6.89
N LEU A 187 -14.65 6.95 -7.38
CA LEU A 187 -14.94 7.06 -8.81
C LEU A 187 -14.58 8.45 -9.37
N GLU A 188 -14.51 9.47 -8.51
CA GLU A 188 -14.07 10.84 -8.83
C GLU A 188 -12.53 11.00 -8.81
N MET A 189 -11.78 9.91 -8.56
CA MET A 189 -10.32 9.91 -8.39
C MET A 189 -9.63 9.10 -9.51
N PRO A 190 -9.50 9.63 -10.74
CA PRO A 190 -9.08 8.87 -11.92
C PRO A 190 -7.60 8.44 -11.93
N PHE A 191 -6.79 8.99 -11.02
CA PHE A 191 -5.35 8.69 -10.91
C PHE A 191 -5.02 7.58 -9.92
N LEU A 192 -6.03 6.94 -9.31
CA LEU A 192 -5.80 5.78 -8.44
C LEU A 192 -5.28 4.59 -9.27
N ASP A 193 -4.11 4.09 -8.88
CA ASP A 193 -3.46 2.88 -9.39
C ASP A 193 -3.96 1.64 -8.64
N VAL A 194 -4.17 1.76 -7.31
CA VAL A 194 -4.49 0.63 -6.44
C VAL A 194 -5.65 0.98 -5.52
N ILE A 195 -6.68 0.12 -5.55
CA ILE A 195 -7.81 0.16 -4.61
C ILE A 195 -7.87 -1.18 -3.90
N ASP A 196 -7.65 -1.17 -2.59
CA ASP A 196 -7.89 -2.33 -1.74
C ASP A 196 -9.08 -2.05 -0.80
N VAL A 197 -10.13 -2.84 -0.97
CA VAL A 197 -11.35 -2.88 -0.15
C VAL A 197 -11.67 -4.33 0.27
N ASP A 198 -10.65 -5.19 0.38
CA ASP A 198 -10.79 -6.56 0.90
C ASP A 198 -11.46 -6.58 2.30
N ARG A 199 -12.08 -7.70 2.68
CA ARG A 199 -12.66 -7.89 4.02
C ARG A 199 -13.61 -6.77 4.47
N ASN A 200 -14.49 -6.33 3.59
CA ASN A 200 -15.54 -5.36 3.88
C ASN A 200 -16.95 -5.99 3.75
N GLY A 201 -17.99 -5.17 3.89
CA GLY A 201 -19.40 -5.55 3.72
C GLY A 201 -19.99 -5.19 2.36
N ILE A 202 -19.17 -4.95 1.33
CA ILE A 202 -19.63 -4.42 0.03
C ILE A 202 -20.40 -5.50 -0.74
N ARG A 203 -21.67 -5.22 -1.02
CA ARG A 203 -22.55 -6.12 -1.79
C ARG A 203 -22.50 -5.87 -3.30
N PHE A 204 -22.33 -4.62 -3.70
CA PHE A 204 -22.38 -4.22 -5.11
C PHE A 204 -21.18 -3.37 -5.48
N PHE A 205 -20.55 -3.70 -6.60
CA PHE A 205 -19.44 -2.94 -7.17
C PHE A 205 -19.90 -2.15 -8.41
N PRO A 206 -19.59 -0.85 -8.51
CA PRO A 206 -19.84 -0.07 -9.72
C PRO A 206 -18.87 -0.44 -10.85
N SER A 207 -19.09 0.15 -12.02
CA SER A 207 -18.11 0.09 -13.11
C SER A 207 -16.91 0.98 -12.79
N LEU A 208 -15.71 0.43 -12.91
CA LEU A 208 -14.42 1.10 -12.74
C LEU A 208 -13.69 1.29 -14.08
N VAL A 209 -14.36 1.03 -15.20
CA VAL A 209 -13.78 1.07 -16.55
C VAL A 209 -13.23 2.46 -16.91
N HIS A 210 -13.79 3.54 -16.35
CA HIS A 210 -13.33 4.92 -16.58
C HIS A 210 -12.06 5.29 -15.81
N MET A 211 -11.60 4.45 -14.88
CA MET A 211 -10.40 4.70 -14.08
C MET A 211 -9.15 4.29 -14.86
N GLN A 212 -8.67 5.18 -15.73
CA GLN A 212 -7.61 4.88 -16.71
C GLN A 212 -6.26 4.46 -16.08
N SER A 213 -5.97 4.94 -14.87
CA SER A 213 -4.71 4.63 -14.18
C SER A 213 -4.78 3.35 -13.35
N LEU A 214 -5.98 2.80 -13.15
CA LEU A 214 -6.20 1.68 -12.24
C LEU A 214 -5.46 0.44 -12.74
N LYS A 215 -4.62 -0.13 -11.86
CA LYS A 215 -3.82 -1.33 -12.14
C LYS A 215 -4.29 -2.51 -11.31
N LEU A 216 -4.77 -2.26 -10.10
CA LEU A 216 -5.12 -3.31 -9.15
C LEU A 216 -6.37 -2.95 -8.35
N VAL A 217 -7.32 -3.89 -8.31
CA VAL A 217 -8.47 -3.85 -7.41
C VAL A 217 -8.50 -5.11 -6.58
N ILE A 218 -8.38 -4.96 -5.27
CA ILE A 218 -8.50 -6.02 -4.27
C ILE A 218 -9.85 -5.84 -3.58
N TYR A 219 -10.72 -6.85 -3.66
CA TYR A 219 -12.09 -6.79 -3.15
C TYR A 219 -12.55 -8.12 -2.57
N ASP A 220 -11.60 -9.00 -2.25
CA ASP A 220 -11.91 -10.32 -1.69
C ASP A 220 -12.65 -10.20 -0.34
N HIS A 221 -13.15 -11.31 0.17
CA HIS A 221 -13.85 -11.38 1.46
C HIS A 221 -14.97 -10.33 1.66
N ASN A 222 -15.64 -9.95 0.57
CA ASN A 222 -16.86 -9.16 0.58
C ASN A 222 -18.07 -10.05 0.19
N PRO A 223 -19.28 -9.79 0.71
CA PRO A 223 -20.51 -10.48 0.30
C PRO A 223 -21.03 -9.96 -1.05
N CYS A 224 -20.15 -9.90 -2.05
CA CYS A 224 -20.44 -9.27 -3.34
C CYS A 224 -21.35 -10.15 -4.21
N GLN A 225 -22.35 -9.52 -4.82
CA GLN A 225 -23.28 -10.13 -5.78
C GLN A 225 -22.78 -9.97 -7.22
N ASN A 226 -21.83 -9.06 -7.46
CA ASN A 226 -21.19 -8.85 -8.74
C ASN A 226 -19.70 -8.54 -8.59
N ALA A 227 -18.92 -8.87 -9.62
CA ALA A 227 -17.53 -8.45 -9.74
C ALA A 227 -17.45 -6.98 -10.23
N PRO A 228 -16.43 -6.22 -9.81
CA PRO A 228 -16.15 -4.91 -10.38
C PRO A 228 -15.80 -5.04 -11.86
N LYS A 229 -16.50 -4.28 -12.70
CA LYS A 229 -16.18 -4.17 -14.14
C LYS A 229 -14.97 -3.24 -14.27
N VAL A 230 -13.87 -3.73 -14.83
CA VAL A 230 -12.61 -3.00 -14.96
C VAL A 230 -12.15 -2.93 -16.41
N ALA A 231 -11.27 -1.98 -16.74
CA ALA A 231 -10.66 -1.90 -18.07
C ALA A 231 -9.71 -3.09 -18.35
N LYS A 232 -9.31 -3.27 -19.61
CA LYS A 232 -8.36 -4.31 -20.00
C LYS A 232 -7.00 -4.04 -19.35
N GLY A 233 -6.38 -5.08 -18.77
CA GLY A 233 -5.08 -4.99 -18.10
C GLY A 233 -5.15 -4.66 -16.61
N VAL A 234 -6.33 -4.34 -16.07
CA VAL A 234 -6.51 -4.16 -14.61
C VAL A 234 -6.58 -5.51 -13.93
N ARG A 235 -5.68 -5.74 -12.96
CA ARG A 235 -5.66 -6.96 -12.15
C ARG A 235 -6.75 -6.91 -11.09
N ARG A 236 -7.49 -8.00 -10.95
CA ARG A 236 -8.52 -8.20 -9.93
C ARG A 236 -8.05 -9.25 -8.93
N VAL A 237 -8.27 -9.02 -7.64
CA VAL A 237 -8.03 -9.99 -6.57
C VAL A 237 -9.31 -10.15 -5.77
N GLY A 238 -9.93 -11.33 -5.86
CA GLY A 238 -11.21 -11.66 -5.24
C GLY A 238 -11.97 -12.75 -6.01
N ARG A 239 -13.18 -13.12 -5.55
CA ARG A 239 -14.07 -14.03 -6.30
C ARG A 239 -14.28 -13.53 -7.72
N TRP A 240 -14.32 -14.43 -8.71
CA TRP A 240 -14.43 -14.10 -10.14
C TRP A 240 -13.23 -13.33 -10.75
N SER A 241 -12.09 -13.29 -10.05
CA SER A 241 -10.85 -12.72 -10.62
C SER A 241 -10.30 -13.52 -11.81
N GLU A 242 -10.56 -14.83 -11.84
CA GLU A 242 -10.17 -15.74 -12.93
C GLU A 242 -10.99 -15.53 -14.22
N GLU A 243 -12.18 -14.93 -14.15
CA GLU A 243 -13.01 -14.59 -15.33
C GLU A 243 -12.55 -13.29 -16.00
N SER A 244 -11.30 -12.88 -15.77
CA SER A 244 -10.66 -11.86 -16.61
C SER A 244 -10.45 -12.47 -17.99
N PRO A 245 -10.73 -11.76 -19.09
CA PRO A 245 -10.40 -12.22 -20.43
C PRO A 245 -8.88 -12.15 -20.61
N GLU A 246 -8.15 -12.95 -19.84
CA GLU A 246 -6.81 -13.35 -20.20
C GLU A 246 -6.96 -14.38 -21.33
N PRO A 247 -6.14 -14.29 -22.39
CA PRO A 247 -6.21 -15.28 -23.46
C PRO A 247 -5.96 -16.64 -22.82
N LYS A 248 -6.92 -17.55 -22.97
CA LYS A 248 -6.73 -18.97 -22.65
C LYS A 248 -5.38 -19.37 -23.25
N LYS A 249 -4.45 -19.86 -22.42
CA LYS A 249 -3.29 -20.58 -22.95
C LYS A 249 -3.87 -21.62 -23.90
N ARG A 250 -3.48 -21.56 -25.19
CA ARG A 250 -3.86 -22.55 -26.21
C ARG A 250 -3.74 -23.92 -25.57
N SER A 251 -4.86 -24.65 -25.53
CA SER A 251 -4.82 -26.02 -25.04
C SER A 251 -3.87 -26.83 -25.93
N GLU A 252 -3.14 -27.79 -25.35
CA GLU A 252 -2.22 -28.66 -26.12
C GLU A 252 -2.93 -29.34 -27.30
N ALA A 253 -4.24 -29.59 -27.18
CA ALA A 253 -5.09 -30.09 -28.25
C ALA A 253 -5.25 -29.14 -29.46
N GLU A 254 -5.19 -27.83 -29.28
CA GLU A 254 -5.24 -26.85 -30.39
C GLU A 254 -3.89 -26.70 -31.09
N ALA A 255 -2.77 -26.93 -30.39
CA ALA A 255 -1.43 -26.95 -30.97
C ALA A 255 -1.17 -28.23 -31.78
N GLU A 256 -1.73 -29.36 -31.36
CA GLU A 256 -1.66 -30.62 -32.13
C GLU A 256 -2.50 -30.57 -33.42
N LEU A 257 -3.63 -29.85 -33.41
CA LEU A 257 -4.48 -29.71 -34.60
C LEU A 257 -3.87 -28.79 -35.68
N GLU A 258 -2.99 -27.86 -35.30
CA GLU A 258 -2.25 -26.98 -36.21
C GLU A 258 -1.05 -27.74 -36.82
N ASN A 259 -0.31 -28.52 -36.02
CA ASN A 259 0.77 -29.41 -36.49
C ASN A 259 0.28 -30.56 -37.41
N ALA A 260 -0.99 -30.96 -37.31
CA ALA A 260 -1.58 -31.96 -38.20
C ALA A 260 -1.99 -31.39 -39.57
N LYS A 261 -2.13 -30.06 -39.69
CA LYS A 261 -2.46 -29.38 -40.95
C LYS A 261 -1.22 -29.02 -41.77
N ASP A 262 -0.10 -28.75 -41.12
CA ASP A 262 1.17 -28.45 -41.80
C ASP A 262 1.91 -29.70 -42.35
N ASN A 263 1.50 -30.91 -41.94
CA ASN A 263 2.11 -32.18 -42.41
C ASN A 263 1.38 -32.84 -43.59
N LYS A 264 0.49 -32.13 -44.30
CA LYS A 264 -0.25 -32.68 -45.46
C LYS A 264 0.02 -32.02 -46.81
N GLU A 265 0.97 -31.09 -46.91
CA GLU A 265 1.37 -30.49 -48.19
C GLU A 265 2.88 -30.58 -48.46
N VAL A 266 3.47 -31.78 -48.40
CA VAL A 266 4.71 -32.05 -49.15
C VAL A 266 4.73 -33.53 -49.56
N CYS A 267 4.24 -33.84 -50.76
CA CYS A 267 4.68 -34.98 -51.58
C CYS A 267 3.97 -34.90 -52.94
N ASP A 268 4.57 -34.22 -53.91
CA ASP A 268 4.59 -34.73 -55.29
C ASP A 268 5.88 -34.28 -55.97
N PHE A 269 6.67 -35.29 -56.34
CA PHE A 269 8.00 -35.18 -56.92
C PHE A 269 7.92 -34.75 -58.40
N CYS A 270 8.64 -33.70 -58.75
CA CYS A 270 9.02 -33.38 -60.12
C CYS A 270 10.38 -34.05 -60.43
N VAL A 271 10.44 -34.93 -61.43
CA VAL A 271 11.71 -35.35 -62.06
C VAL A 271 11.65 -34.96 -63.55
N PRO A 272 12.64 -34.23 -64.09
CA PRO A 272 12.71 -33.95 -65.51
C PRO A 272 13.55 -35.00 -66.24
N LEU A 273 13.04 -35.55 -67.34
CA LEU A 273 13.83 -36.23 -68.36
C LEU A 273 13.55 -35.63 -69.74
N GLN A 274 14.64 -35.56 -70.49
CA GLN A 274 14.94 -34.69 -71.63
C GLN A 274 14.27 -35.08 -72.98
N PRO A 275 14.44 -34.26 -74.04
CA PRO A 275 13.52 -34.18 -75.18
C PRO A 275 13.91 -35.07 -76.36
N VAL A 276 12.93 -35.44 -77.17
CA VAL A 276 13.17 -35.87 -78.57
C VAL A 276 12.14 -35.23 -79.48
N SER A 277 12.67 -34.76 -80.60
CA SER A 277 12.10 -33.89 -81.61
C SER A 277 11.25 -34.62 -82.67
N SER A 278 10.45 -33.79 -83.33
CA SER A 278 10.12 -33.83 -84.77
C SER A 278 8.80 -34.52 -85.20
N ASN A 279 7.99 -33.65 -85.83
CA ASN A 279 7.43 -33.81 -87.18
C ASN A 279 5.93 -34.13 -87.36
N PHE A 280 5.28 -33.11 -87.93
CA PHE A 280 4.49 -33.11 -89.17
C PHE A 280 2.96 -33.38 -89.14
N LEU A 281 2.28 -32.45 -89.83
CA LEU A 281 1.06 -32.58 -90.65
C LEU A 281 -0.29 -32.75 -89.92
N SER A 282 -1.11 -31.71 -89.84
CA SER A 282 -2.09 -31.25 -90.85
C SER A 282 -3.31 -32.15 -91.04
N ARG A 283 -4.51 -31.60 -90.80
CA ARG A 283 -5.53 -31.28 -91.83
C ARG A 283 -6.88 -30.97 -91.18
N GLN A 284 -7.46 -29.87 -91.65
CA GLN A 284 -8.88 -29.54 -91.89
C GLN A 284 -9.93 -29.95 -90.85
#